data_AF-A0A7V2UI96-F1
#
_entry.id   AF-A0A7V2UI96-F1
#
_cell.length_a   1.000
_cell.length_b   1.000
_cell.length_c   1.000
_cell.angle_alpha   90.00
_cell.angle_beta   90.00
_cell.angle_gamma   90.00
#
_symmetry.space_group_name_H-M   'P 1'
#
loop_
_entity.id
_entity.type
_entity.pdbx_description
1 polymer ?
#
loop_
_entity_poly.entity_id
_entity_poly.type
_entity_poly.pdbx_seq_one_letter_code
_entity_poly.pdbx_strand_id
1 'polypeptide(L)'
;LTSYVGGATSFTADGAGSLINLSALPSLFSDTLRNSSLTVRFGGIIACGAVYFAIGAIVQAVGTGWIERFMPPVVTGSVVAVIGLNLAGIPIKNMAPTGFDAWMQGVTFVCVALVAVFTSGMVQRLLILMGLIIASVIYAVLTNGMGLGKPMDLSGIANAAWIGMPNFSAPVFSANAMLLIAPVAIILVAENLGHIKAVTAMTGKNLDQYMGRAFMGDGVATMIAGSAGGTGVTTYAENIGVMAATKIYSTAIFVVAGAMAVVLGFSPKFGAVIQAIPLAVMGGVSIVVFGLIAIAGAKIWVDNRVDFSNNKNLLVAAITLVLGTGDYTLRFGEFALGGIGTATFGAILLHALLNRKG
;
A
#
# COMPACT_ATOMS: atom_id res chain seq x y z
N LEU A 1 13.64 16.74 35.22
CA LEU A 1 13.95 15.46 35.90
C LEU A 1 12.64 14.71 36.04
N THR A 2 12.63 13.42 35.66
CA THR A 2 11.49 12.50 35.45
C THR A 2 10.56 12.85 34.26
N SER A 3 10.76 12.40 33.02
CA SER A 3 10.93 11.04 32.46
C SER A 3 9.88 10.02 32.94
N TYR A 4 8.86 9.74 32.12
CA TYR A 4 8.49 8.40 31.63
C TYR A 4 7.19 8.43 30.79
N VAL A 5 7.29 7.86 29.58
CA VAL A 5 6.31 7.03 28.86
C VAL A 5 4.88 7.58 28.68
N GLY A 6 4.64 8.10 27.47
CA GLY A 6 3.32 8.24 26.88
C GLY A 6 3.44 8.05 25.37
N GLY A 7 3.57 6.77 24.96
CA GLY A 7 3.55 6.36 23.56
C GLY A 7 2.19 6.65 22.95
N ALA A 8 2.00 7.87 22.49
CA ALA A 8 0.91 8.25 21.60
C ALA A 8 1.58 8.81 20.36
N THR A 9 1.86 7.92 19.40
CA THR A 9 2.01 8.35 18.01
C THR A 9 0.68 8.98 17.63
N SER A 10 0.58 10.29 17.75
CA SER A 10 -0.44 11.10 17.12
C SER A 10 -0.35 10.83 15.62
N PHE A 11 -1.13 9.87 15.17
CA PHE A 11 -1.55 9.78 13.78
C PHE A 11 -2.41 11.02 13.54
N THR A 12 -1.77 12.16 13.25
CA THR A 12 -2.47 13.24 12.57
C THR A 12 -2.98 12.64 11.27
N ALA A 13 -4.30 12.70 11.11
CA ALA A 13 -5.02 12.27 9.93
C ALA A 13 -4.63 13.18 8.75
N ASP A 14 -3.43 12.99 8.22
CA ASP A 14 -2.96 13.62 7.00
C ASP A 14 -3.63 12.93 5.81
N GLY A 15 -4.59 13.64 5.22
CA GLY A 15 -4.94 13.56 3.81
C GLY A 15 -5.31 12.19 3.23
N ALA A 16 -6.62 11.92 3.20
CA ALA A 16 -7.32 11.27 2.08
C ALA A 16 -6.63 10.08 1.36
N GLY A 17 -7.10 8.87 1.63
CA GLY A 17 -7.38 7.90 0.57
C GLY A 17 -6.23 7.04 0.03
N SER A 18 -4.99 7.14 0.52
CA SER A 18 -4.00 6.09 0.25
C SER A 18 -4.20 4.94 1.26
N LEU A 19 -4.91 3.90 0.82
CA LEU A 19 -5.06 2.64 1.59
C LEU A 19 -3.70 1.96 1.86
N ILE A 20 -2.64 2.39 1.17
CA ILE A 20 -1.25 2.11 1.50
C ILE A 20 -0.67 3.40 2.08
N ASN A 21 -0.88 3.60 3.38
CA ASN A 21 -0.25 4.71 4.07
C ASN A 21 1.26 4.40 4.17
N LEU A 22 2.04 4.97 3.26
CA LEU A 22 3.51 4.91 3.30
C LEU A 22 4.08 5.62 4.55
N SER A 23 3.25 6.24 5.42
CA SER A 23 3.67 6.58 6.80
C SER A 23 3.91 5.34 7.68
N ALA A 24 3.51 4.14 7.22
CA ALA A 24 3.86 2.85 7.82
C ALA A 24 5.25 2.34 7.39
N LEU A 25 5.94 2.97 6.42
CA LEU A 25 7.33 2.67 6.05
C LEU A 25 8.33 2.60 7.22
N PRO A 26 8.13 3.23 8.40
CA PRO A 26 9.03 3.00 9.51
C PRO A 26 9.12 1.55 10.01
N SER A 27 8.19 0.65 9.60
CA SER A 27 8.37 -0.81 9.79
C SER A 27 9.34 -1.44 8.77
N LEU A 28 9.61 -0.77 7.64
CA LEU A 28 10.54 -1.28 6.63
C LEU A 28 11.99 -1.11 7.04
N PHE A 29 12.32 -0.06 7.79
CA PHE A 29 13.69 0.25 8.21
C PHE A 29 13.71 1.09 9.50
N SER A 30 14.50 0.64 10.47
CA SER A 30 14.99 1.35 11.68
C SER A 30 13.98 2.07 12.61
N ASP A 31 14.09 1.81 13.92
CA ASP A 31 13.41 2.59 14.99
C ASP A 31 13.73 4.10 14.92
N THR A 32 14.82 4.50 14.25
CA THR A 32 15.19 5.90 14.03
C THR A 32 14.26 6.60 13.03
N LEU A 33 13.76 5.91 11.99
CA LEU A 33 12.79 6.50 11.06
C LEU A 33 11.41 6.64 11.69
N ARG A 34 11.03 5.72 12.60
CA ARG A 34 9.79 5.82 13.39
C ARG A 34 9.71 7.13 14.17
N ASN A 35 10.85 7.58 14.68
CA ASN A 35 10.98 8.78 15.51
C ASN A 35 11.42 10.04 14.74
N SER A 36 11.67 9.94 13.43
CA SER A 36 12.03 11.08 12.57
C SER A 36 10.82 11.96 12.23
N SER A 37 11.04 13.27 12.04
CA SER A 37 10.00 14.20 11.62
C SER A 37 9.42 13.82 10.26
N LEU A 38 8.13 14.05 10.06
CA LEU A 38 7.41 13.70 8.82
C LEU A 38 8.08 14.32 7.57
N THR A 39 8.59 15.54 7.70
CA THR A 39 9.30 16.27 6.64
C THR A 39 10.58 15.59 6.18
N VAL A 40 11.30 14.89 7.07
CA VAL A 40 12.50 14.12 6.72
C VAL A 40 12.15 12.87 5.91
N ARG A 41 10.99 12.27 6.17
CA ARG A 41 10.51 11.09 5.41
C ARG A 41 10.16 11.48 3.98
N PHE A 42 9.60 12.67 3.76
CA PHE A 42 9.32 13.19 2.41
C PHE A 42 10.60 13.30 1.57
N GLY A 43 11.73 13.75 2.15
CA GLY A 43 13.02 13.76 1.46
C GLY A 43 13.48 12.36 1.04
N GLY A 44 13.25 11.34 1.89
CA GLY A 44 13.53 9.94 1.54
C GLY A 44 12.57 9.36 0.49
N ILE A 45 11.30 9.76 0.48
CA ILE A 45 10.32 9.38 -0.57
C ILE A 45 10.75 9.95 -1.93
N ILE A 46 11.21 11.20 -1.97
CA ILE A 46 11.73 11.81 -3.20
C ILE A 46 12.96 11.04 -3.70
N ALA A 47 13.89 10.68 -2.81
CA ALA A 47 15.04 9.87 -3.17
C ALA A 47 14.65 8.48 -3.71
N CYS A 48 13.66 7.83 -3.09
CA CYS A 48 13.10 6.57 -3.58
C CYS A 48 12.49 6.74 -4.98
N GLY A 49 11.69 7.78 -5.20
CA GLY A 49 11.13 8.10 -6.52
C GLY A 49 12.21 8.38 -7.57
N ALA A 50 13.30 9.05 -7.21
CA ALA A 50 14.44 9.29 -8.09
C ALA A 50 15.17 7.99 -8.46
N VAL A 51 15.41 7.10 -7.49
CA VAL A 51 15.99 5.77 -7.73
C VAL A 51 15.08 4.94 -8.62
N TYR A 52 13.77 4.95 -8.37
CA TYR A 52 12.80 4.23 -9.17
C TYR A 52 12.71 4.76 -10.60
N PHE A 53 12.75 6.09 -10.78
CA PHE A 53 12.87 6.72 -12.09
C PHE A 53 14.14 6.28 -12.83
N ALA A 54 15.29 6.26 -12.14
CA ALA A 54 16.55 5.81 -12.71
C ALA A 54 16.48 4.35 -13.15
N ILE A 55 15.88 3.46 -12.35
CA ILE A 55 15.63 2.07 -12.74
C ILE A 55 14.73 2.03 -13.98
N GLY A 56 13.66 2.82 -14.03
CA GLY A 56 12.77 2.93 -15.19
C GLY A 56 13.51 3.39 -16.46
N ALA A 57 14.41 4.35 -16.36
CA ALA A 57 15.23 4.81 -17.48
C ALA A 57 16.19 3.71 -17.98
N ILE A 58 16.80 2.94 -17.07
CA ILE A 58 17.63 1.78 -17.41
C ILE A 58 16.79 0.70 -18.12
N VAL A 59 15.59 0.41 -17.61
CA VAL A 59 14.66 -0.54 -18.24
C VAL A 59 14.23 -0.07 -19.62
N GLN A 60 14.03 1.24 -19.81
CA GLN A 60 13.69 1.80 -21.11
C GLN A 60 14.82 1.62 -22.13
N ALA A 61 16.07 1.67 -21.69
CA ALA A 61 17.25 1.53 -22.54
C ALA A 61 17.65 0.07 -22.81
N VAL A 62 17.60 -0.80 -21.79
CA VAL A 62 18.16 -2.17 -21.83
C VAL A 62 17.08 -3.25 -21.94
N GLY A 63 15.81 -2.91 -21.66
CA GLY A 63 14.71 -3.85 -21.59
C GLY A 63 14.55 -4.51 -20.22
N THR A 64 13.56 -5.40 -20.10
CA THR A 64 13.05 -5.92 -18.81
C THR A 64 13.62 -7.28 -18.42
N GLY A 65 14.30 -7.97 -19.34
CA GLY A 65 14.71 -9.37 -19.16
C GLY A 65 15.65 -9.61 -17.98
N TRP A 66 16.45 -8.63 -17.59
CA TRP A 66 17.30 -8.75 -16.39
C TRP A 66 16.48 -8.72 -15.10
N ILE A 67 15.44 -7.88 -15.02
CA ILE A 67 14.53 -7.83 -13.85
C ILE A 67 13.77 -9.15 -13.76
N GLU A 68 13.20 -9.62 -14.87
CA GLU A 68 12.44 -10.87 -14.92
C GLU A 68 13.31 -12.08 -14.51
N ARG A 69 14.62 -12.02 -14.76
CA ARG A 69 15.57 -13.04 -14.32
C ARG A 69 15.82 -13.03 -12.80
N PHE A 70 15.90 -11.85 -12.19
CA PHE A 70 16.08 -11.71 -10.73
C PHE A 70 14.79 -11.88 -9.94
N MET A 71 13.65 -11.54 -10.56
CA MET A 71 12.33 -11.51 -9.95
C MET A 71 11.34 -12.33 -10.78
N PRO A 72 11.53 -13.67 -10.88
CA PRO A 72 10.54 -14.54 -11.51
C PRO A 72 9.21 -14.55 -10.71
N PRO A 73 8.12 -15.10 -11.27
CA PRO A 73 6.80 -15.12 -10.64
C PRO A 73 6.76 -15.64 -9.19
N VAL A 74 7.64 -16.60 -8.85
CA VAL A 74 7.75 -17.09 -7.46
C VAL A 74 8.23 -16.00 -6.51
N VAL A 75 9.23 -15.20 -6.90
CA VAL A 75 9.79 -14.10 -6.10
C VAL A 75 8.79 -12.95 -6.05
N THR A 76 8.28 -12.48 -7.20
CA THR A 76 7.33 -11.35 -7.24
C THR A 76 6.06 -11.65 -6.47
N GLY A 77 5.46 -12.83 -6.65
CA GLY A 77 4.28 -13.24 -5.89
C GLY A 77 4.55 -13.33 -4.38
N SER A 78 5.74 -13.77 -3.97
CA SER A 78 6.12 -13.82 -2.54
C SER A 78 6.30 -12.43 -1.94
N VAL A 79 6.96 -11.53 -2.66
CA VAL A 79 7.18 -10.14 -2.23
C VAL A 79 5.84 -9.41 -2.10
N VAL A 80 4.97 -9.49 -3.11
CA VAL A 80 3.64 -8.87 -3.08
C VAL A 80 2.79 -9.44 -1.94
N ALA A 81 2.83 -10.77 -1.74
CA ALA A 81 2.10 -11.41 -0.65
C ALA A 81 2.57 -10.90 0.73
N VAL A 82 3.88 -10.77 0.92
CA VAL A 82 4.48 -10.26 2.16
C VAL A 82 4.11 -8.81 2.44
N ILE A 83 4.00 -7.95 1.42
CA ILE A 83 3.57 -6.56 1.63
C ILE A 83 2.21 -6.52 2.33
N GLY A 84 1.23 -7.29 1.83
CA GLY A 84 -0.08 -7.39 2.47
C GLY A 84 -0.02 -7.98 3.88
N LEU A 85 0.72 -9.08 4.07
CA LEU A 85 0.79 -9.78 5.35
C LEU A 85 1.56 -9.00 6.44
N ASN A 86 2.64 -8.30 6.10
CA ASN A 86 3.40 -7.50 7.06
C ASN A 86 2.59 -6.28 7.54
N LEU A 87 1.77 -5.69 6.66
CA LEU A 87 0.89 -4.56 7.01
C LEU A 87 -0.33 -4.98 7.84
N ALA A 88 -0.68 -6.28 7.87
CA ALA A 88 -1.84 -6.79 8.62
C ALA A 88 -1.78 -6.49 10.14
N GLY A 89 -0.57 -6.35 10.69
CA GLY A 89 -0.38 -5.98 12.11
C GLY A 89 -0.92 -4.59 12.44
N ILE A 90 -0.98 -3.67 11.47
CA ILE A 90 -1.40 -2.28 11.70
C ILE A 90 -2.86 -2.19 12.15
N PRO A 91 -3.86 -2.69 11.39
CA PRO A 91 -5.25 -2.59 11.80
C PRO A 91 -5.54 -3.42 13.06
N ILE A 92 -4.92 -4.60 13.18
CA ILE A 92 -5.16 -5.53 14.29
C ILE A 92 -4.63 -4.95 15.62
N LYS A 93 -3.43 -4.37 15.62
CA LYS A 93 -2.79 -3.91 16.88
C LYS A 93 -3.12 -2.46 17.23
N ASN A 94 -3.35 -1.59 16.23
CA ASN A 94 -3.38 -0.14 16.45
C ASN A 94 -4.75 0.51 16.18
N MET A 95 -5.68 -0.18 15.51
CA MET A 95 -6.96 0.41 15.07
C MET A 95 -8.19 -0.19 15.77
N ALA A 96 -7.97 -1.03 16.78
CA ALA A 96 -9.02 -1.55 17.68
C ALA A 96 -8.55 -1.50 19.14
N PRO A 97 -8.49 -0.30 19.76
CA PRO A 97 -8.01 -0.16 21.13
C PRO A 97 -8.97 -0.73 22.18
N THR A 98 -10.25 -0.93 21.83
CA THR A 98 -11.26 -1.48 22.72
C THR A 98 -11.92 -2.73 22.13
N GLY A 99 -12.56 -3.55 22.98
CA GLY A 99 -13.32 -4.72 22.52
C GLY A 99 -14.49 -4.35 21.59
N PHE A 100 -15.12 -3.19 21.80
CA PHE A 100 -16.14 -2.66 20.89
C PHE A 100 -15.55 -2.35 19.51
N ASP A 101 -14.39 -1.69 19.46
CA ASP A 101 -13.73 -1.37 18.20
C ASP A 101 -13.33 -2.63 17.43
N ALA A 102 -12.89 -3.68 18.12
CA ALA A 102 -12.59 -4.98 17.50
C ALA A 102 -13.85 -5.62 16.88
N TRP A 103 -14.98 -5.58 17.57
CA TRP A 103 -16.26 -6.02 17.00
C TRP A 103 -16.68 -5.16 15.81
N MET A 104 -16.43 -3.86 15.85
CA MET A 104 -16.74 -2.97 14.72
C MET A 104 -15.84 -3.24 13.50
N GLN A 105 -14.55 -3.55 13.70
CA GLN A 105 -13.70 -4.07 12.63
C GLN A 105 -14.32 -5.33 12.01
N GLY A 106 -14.79 -6.24 12.87
CA GLY A 106 -15.60 -7.41 12.55
C GLY A 106 -16.75 -7.11 11.60
N VAL A 107 -17.66 -6.25 12.06
CA VAL A 107 -18.82 -5.80 11.29
C VAL A 107 -18.39 -5.22 9.95
N THR A 108 -17.32 -4.43 9.92
CA THR A 108 -16.88 -3.76 8.70
C THR A 108 -16.42 -4.74 7.63
N PHE A 109 -15.52 -5.68 7.93
CA PHE A 109 -15.08 -6.65 6.91
C PHE A 109 -16.21 -7.60 6.51
N VAL A 110 -17.16 -7.90 7.42
CA VAL A 110 -18.37 -8.66 7.08
C VAL A 110 -19.23 -7.86 6.11
N CYS A 111 -19.50 -6.58 6.36
CA CYS A 111 -20.23 -5.71 5.43
C CYS A 111 -19.57 -5.68 4.05
N VAL A 112 -18.24 -5.51 4.00
CA VAL A 112 -17.49 -5.52 2.74
C VAL A 112 -17.63 -6.87 2.01
N ALA A 113 -17.48 -7.99 2.72
CA ALA A 113 -17.63 -9.33 2.16
C ALA A 113 -19.06 -9.61 1.65
N LEU A 114 -20.07 -9.19 2.41
CA LEU A 114 -21.47 -9.32 2.02
C LEU A 114 -21.75 -8.52 0.75
N VAL A 115 -21.25 -7.28 0.64
CA VAL A 115 -21.38 -6.50 -0.59
C VAL A 115 -20.67 -7.19 -1.74
N ALA A 116 -19.45 -7.68 -1.53
CA ALA A 116 -18.67 -8.35 -2.57
C ALA A 116 -19.34 -9.62 -3.13
N VAL A 117 -20.10 -10.36 -2.31
CA VAL A 117 -20.72 -11.65 -2.69
C VAL A 117 -22.17 -11.48 -3.15
N PHE A 118 -22.97 -10.67 -2.46
CA PHE A 118 -24.42 -10.62 -2.67
C PHE A 118 -24.89 -9.47 -3.57
N THR A 119 -24.00 -8.56 -3.95
CA THR A 119 -24.34 -7.49 -4.91
C THR A 119 -23.72 -7.77 -6.28
N SER A 120 -24.27 -7.15 -7.32
CA SER A 120 -23.77 -7.27 -8.68
C SER A 120 -23.64 -5.88 -9.34
N GLY A 121 -22.97 -5.84 -10.50
CA GLY A 121 -22.82 -4.61 -11.27
C GLY A 121 -21.89 -3.59 -10.61
N MET A 122 -22.30 -2.32 -10.56
CA MET A 122 -21.47 -1.22 -10.06
C MET A 122 -21.25 -1.28 -8.55
N VAL A 123 -22.26 -1.73 -7.78
CA VAL A 123 -22.20 -1.80 -6.32
C VAL A 123 -21.10 -2.77 -5.86
N GLN A 124 -21.00 -3.92 -6.52
CA GLN A 124 -19.97 -4.92 -6.23
C GLN A 124 -18.55 -4.40 -6.52
N ARG A 125 -18.39 -3.55 -7.55
CA ARG A 125 -17.09 -2.93 -7.88
C ARG A 125 -16.66 -1.90 -6.84
N LEU A 126 -17.63 -1.34 -6.11
CA LEU A 126 -17.43 -0.39 -5.01
C LEU A 126 -17.54 -1.09 -3.65
N LEU A 127 -17.22 -2.39 -3.56
CA LEU A 127 -17.39 -3.20 -2.35
C LEU A 127 -16.77 -2.57 -1.10
N ILE A 128 -15.58 -1.97 -1.23
CA ILE A 128 -14.89 -1.32 -0.11
C ILE A 128 -15.66 -0.08 0.34
N LEU A 129 -16.04 0.79 -0.61
CA LEU A 129 -16.76 2.03 -0.33
C LEU A 129 -18.13 1.75 0.28
N MET A 130 -18.88 0.81 -0.30
CA MET A 130 -20.22 0.44 0.17
C MET A 130 -20.17 -0.25 1.53
N GLY A 131 -19.22 -1.19 1.73
CA GLY A 131 -19.02 -1.83 3.03
C GLY A 131 -18.63 -0.82 4.11
N LEU A 132 -17.79 0.16 3.78
CA LEU A 132 -17.43 1.27 4.67
C LEU A 132 -18.64 2.13 5.02
N ILE A 133 -19.47 2.53 4.04
CA ILE A 133 -20.68 3.32 4.28
C ILE A 133 -21.63 2.58 5.23
N ILE A 134 -21.92 1.31 4.94
CA ILE A 134 -22.82 0.50 5.78
C ILE A 134 -22.26 0.37 7.20
N ALA A 135 -20.97 0.07 7.33
CA ALA A 135 -20.30 -0.06 8.63
C ALA A 135 -20.29 1.26 9.41
N SER A 136 -20.02 2.39 8.77
CA SER A 136 -20.08 3.71 9.41
C SER A 136 -21.49 4.07 9.87
N VAL A 137 -22.52 3.71 9.11
CA VAL A 137 -23.92 3.89 9.53
C VAL A 137 -24.24 3.02 10.75
N ILE A 138 -23.83 1.75 10.76
CA ILE A 138 -24.00 0.87 11.92
C ILE A 138 -23.27 1.44 13.14
N TYR A 139 -22.01 1.89 12.98
CA TYR A 139 -21.25 2.52 14.05
C TYR A 139 -21.96 3.75 14.61
N ALA A 140 -22.48 4.62 13.73
CA ALA A 140 -23.22 5.82 14.13
C ALA A 140 -24.46 5.48 14.95
N VAL A 141 -25.22 4.44 14.57
CA VAL A 141 -26.40 4.00 15.31
C VAL A 141 -26.02 3.45 16.69
N LEU A 142 -24.97 2.62 16.77
CA LEU A 142 -24.53 2.04 18.03
C LEU A 142 -23.93 3.08 18.99
N THR A 143 -23.17 4.05 18.47
CA THR A 143 -22.48 5.05 19.30
C THR A 143 -23.40 6.23 19.64
N ASN A 144 -23.99 6.89 18.65
CA ASN A 144 -24.82 8.07 18.86
C ASN A 144 -26.26 7.72 19.29
N GLY A 145 -26.77 6.56 18.88
CA GLY A 145 -28.12 6.11 19.23
C GLY A 145 -28.19 5.29 20.52
N MET A 146 -27.23 4.39 20.75
CA MET A 146 -27.23 3.49 21.92
C MET A 146 -26.15 3.81 22.96
N GLY A 147 -25.29 4.81 22.73
CA GLY A 147 -24.23 5.22 23.66
C GLY A 147 -23.09 4.21 23.80
N LEU A 148 -22.99 3.22 22.92
CA LEU A 148 -21.97 2.19 22.95
C LEU A 148 -20.73 2.70 22.21
N GLY A 149 -19.79 3.31 22.93
CA GLY A 149 -18.50 3.76 22.39
C GLY A 149 -18.42 5.27 22.16
N LYS A 150 -17.37 5.70 21.46
CA LYS A 150 -17.12 7.13 21.21
C LYS A 150 -18.11 7.66 20.16
N PRO A 151 -18.88 8.72 20.46
CA PRO A 151 -19.79 9.32 19.49
C PRO A 151 -19.05 9.77 18.23
N MET A 152 -19.69 9.56 17.09
CA MET A 152 -19.19 10.06 15.81
C MET A 152 -19.48 11.56 15.71
N ASP A 153 -18.44 12.38 15.75
CA ASP A 153 -18.53 13.83 15.64
C ASP A 153 -18.52 14.27 14.17
N LEU A 154 -19.65 14.80 13.71
CA LEU A 154 -19.85 15.31 12.35
C LEU A 154 -19.71 16.83 12.26
N SER A 155 -19.43 17.52 13.37
CA SER A 155 -19.29 18.98 13.41
C SER A 155 -18.17 19.47 12.50
N GLY A 156 -17.07 18.70 12.37
CA GLY A 156 -15.98 18.98 11.46
C GLY A 156 -16.43 19.04 9.99
N ILE A 157 -17.38 18.21 9.58
CA ILE A 157 -17.94 18.25 8.22
C ILE A 157 -18.80 19.50 8.05
N ALA A 158 -19.65 19.83 9.03
CA ALA A 158 -20.52 21.00 8.96
C ALA A 158 -19.72 22.31 8.81
N ASN A 159 -18.64 22.43 9.58
CA ASN A 159 -17.80 23.63 9.63
C ASN A 159 -16.77 23.72 8.49
N ALA A 160 -16.51 22.63 7.77
CA ALA A 160 -15.53 22.62 6.70
C ALA A 160 -16.01 23.41 5.46
N ALA A 161 -15.10 24.21 4.90
CA ALA A 161 -15.33 24.92 3.64
C ALA A 161 -15.44 23.94 2.45
N TRP A 162 -16.26 24.29 1.46
CA TRP A 162 -16.40 23.52 0.23
C TRP A 162 -15.16 23.61 -0.67
N ILE A 163 -14.49 24.76 -0.66
CA ILE A 163 -13.28 25.04 -1.44
C ILE A 163 -12.20 25.54 -0.48
N GLY A 164 -10.99 25.02 -0.60
CA GLY A 164 -9.82 25.44 0.16
C GLY A 164 -8.54 24.80 -0.39
N MET A 165 -7.40 25.37 -0.05
CA MET A 165 -6.11 24.81 -0.48
C MET A 165 -5.68 23.62 0.39
N PRO A 166 -5.10 22.56 -0.20
CA PRO A 166 -4.41 21.52 0.57
C PRO A 166 -3.27 22.09 1.40
N ASN A 167 -2.96 21.43 2.52
CA ASN A 167 -1.78 21.75 3.31
C ASN A 167 -0.56 21.11 2.65
N PHE A 168 0.41 21.94 2.27
CA PHE A 168 1.68 21.47 1.71
C PHE A 168 2.76 21.48 2.80
N SER A 169 3.55 20.42 2.86
CA SER A 169 4.68 20.30 3.77
C SER A 169 5.97 20.13 2.98
N ALA A 170 6.93 21.03 3.19
CA ALA A 170 8.20 20.99 2.48
C ALA A 170 9.07 19.80 2.94
N PRO A 171 9.72 19.09 2.00
CA PRO A 171 10.63 18.00 2.34
C PRO A 171 11.93 18.52 2.94
N VAL A 172 12.47 17.77 3.91
CA VAL A 172 13.82 17.96 4.45
C VAL A 172 14.69 16.79 4.00
N PHE A 173 15.79 17.08 3.32
CA PHE A 173 16.69 16.05 2.82
C PHE A 173 17.70 15.65 3.90
N SER A 174 17.62 14.39 4.34
CA SER A 174 18.59 13.77 5.24
C SER A 174 19.21 12.56 4.54
N ALA A 175 20.53 12.49 4.48
CA ALA A 175 21.25 11.38 3.86
C ALA A 175 20.85 10.02 4.47
N ASN A 176 20.65 9.98 5.78
CA ASN A 176 20.23 8.77 6.48
C ASN A 176 18.82 8.32 6.03
N ALA A 177 17.85 9.24 6.00
CA ALA A 177 16.50 8.91 5.56
C ALA A 177 16.43 8.50 4.08
N MET A 178 17.25 9.13 3.23
CA MET A 178 17.35 8.76 1.82
C MET A 178 17.94 7.35 1.65
N LEU A 179 19.00 7.00 2.38
CA LEU A 179 19.62 5.68 2.31
C LEU A 179 18.70 4.56 2.83
N LEU A 180 17.87 4.84 3.83
CA LEU A 180 16.95 3.86 4.39
C LEU A 180 15.70 3.67 3.53
N ILE A 181 15.19 4.71 2.86
CA ILE A 181 13.95 4.64 2.08
C ILE A 181 14.21 4.30 0.60
N ALA A 182 15.35 4.69 0.03
CA ALA A 182 15.69 4.42 -1.38
C ALA A 182 15.56 2.94 -1.81
N PRO A 183 15.95 1.93 -1.00
CA PRO A 183 15.80 0.52 -1.35
C PRO A 183 14.36 0.07 -1.60
N VAL A 184 13.36 0.82 -1.12
CA VAL A 184 11.93 0.54 -1.35
C VAL A 184 11.59 0.60 -2.85
N ALA A 185 12.36 1.35 -3.64
CA ALA A 185 12.20 1.37 -5.10
C ALA A 185 12.30 -0.03 -5.73
N ILE A 186 13.11 -0.93 -5.16
CA ILE A 186 13.26 -2.31 -5.65
C ILE A 186 11.97 -3.12 -5.40
N ILE A 187 11.31 -2.86 -4.27
CA ILE A 187 10.01 -3.47 -3.94
C ILE A 187 8.95 -2.97 -4.92
N LEU A 188 8.91 -1.66 -5.18
CA LEU A 188 7.98 -1.04 -6.14
C LEU A 188 8.17 -1.57 -7.56
N VAL A 189 9.42 -1.81 -7.98
CA VAL A 189 9.72 -2.45 -9.27
C VAL A 189 9.10 -3.85 -9.35
N ALA A 190 9.27 -4.66 -8.29
CA ALA A 190 8.71 -6.02 -8.26
C ALA A 190 7.18 -6.02 -8.31
N GLU A 191 6.55 -5.13 -7.54
CA GLU A 191 5.11 -4.96 -7.47
C GLU A 191 4.55 -4.48 -8.83
N ASN A 192 5.08 -3.38 -9.37
CA ASN A 192 4.56 -2.77 -10.58
C ASN A 192 4.82 -3.65 -11.82
N LEU A 193 5.92 -4.42 -11.84
CA LEU A 193 6.12 -5.47 -12.84
C LEU A 193 4.97 -6.49 -12.79
N GLY A 194 4.62 -6.99 -11.60
CA GLY A 194 3.50 -7.91 -11.41
C GLY A 194 2.19 -7.33 -11.92
N HIS A 195 1.91 -6.06 -11.61
CA HIS A 195 0.72 -5.35 -12.08
C HIS A 195 0.66 -5.23 -13.60
N ILE A 196 1.75 -4.82 -14.26
CA ILE A 196 1.80 -4.69 -15.72
C ILE A 196 1.63 -6.06 -16.39
N LYS A 197 2.22 -7.13 -15.84
CA LYS A 197 2.04 -8.50 -16.36
C LYS A 197 0.61 -8.98 -16.18
N ALA A 198 -0.06 -8.66 -15.07
CA ALA A 198 -1.48 -8.96 -14.89
C ALA A 198 -2.36 -8.23 -15.94
N VAL A 199 -2.06 -6.97 -16.24
CA VAL A 199 -2.77 -6.20 -17.28
C VAL A 199 -2.47 -6.76 -18.69
N THR A 200 -1.22 -7.18 -18.95
CA THR A 200 -0.83 -7.85 -20.19
C THR A 200 -1.64 -9.13 -20.41
N ALA A 201 -1.77 -9.96 -19.36
CA ALA A 201 -2.52 -11.21 -19.42
C ALA A 201 -4.02 -11.00 -19.70
N MET A 202 -4.66 -9.96 -19.13
CA MET A 202 -6.09 -9.70 -19.35
C MET A 202 -6.41 -8.97 -20.66
N THR A 203 -5.45 -8.19 -21.18
CA THR A 203 -5.63 -7.43 -22.44
C THR A 203 -5.15 -8.21 -23.67
N GLY A 204 -4.32 -9.23 -23.48
CA GLY A 204 -3.69 -10.00 -24.57
C GLY A 204 -2.66 -9.19 -25.36
N LYS A 205 -2.24 -8.01 -24.88
CA LYS A 205 -1.27 -7.14 -25.56
C LYS A 205 0.03 -7.12 -24.79
N ASN A 206 1.15 -7.26 -25.49
CA ASN A 206 2.47 -7.14 -24.86
C ASN A 206 2.74 -5.67 -24.45
N LEU A 207 2.76 -5.43 -23.15
CA LEU A 207 3.03 -4.12 -22.55
C LEU A 207 4.48 -3.94 -22.08
N ASP A 208 5.36 -4.91 -22.33
CA ASP A 208 6.74 -4.89 -21.83
C ASP A 208 7.53 -3.68 -22.36
N GLN A 209 7.23 -3.25 -23.60
CA GLN A 209 7.78 -2.05 -24.22
C GLN A 209 7.48 -0.75 -23.45
N TYR A 210 6.44 -0.75 -22.61
CA TYR A 210 6.03 0.40 -21.81
C TYR A 210 6.50 0.31 -20.35
N MET A 211 7.15 -0.79 -19.91
CA MET A 211 7.57 -0.94 -18.51
C MET A 211 8.51 0.17 -18.05
N GLY A 212 9.50 0.55 -18.88
CA GLY A 212 10.40 1.66 -18.55
C GLY A 212 9.65 2.98 -18.33
N ARG A 213 8.71 3.30 -19.23
CA ARG A 213 7.83 4.48 -19.11
C ARG A 213 6.91 4.40 -17.89
N ALA A 214 6.41 3.23 -17.55
CA ALA A 214 5.57 3.03 -16.37
C ALA A 214 6.36 3.27 -15.07
N PHE A 215 7.56 2.71 -14.94
CA PHE A 215 8.43 2.92 -13.77
C PHE A 215 8.88 4.38 -13.66
N MET A 216 9.22 5.02 -14.78
CA MET A 216 9.54 6.45 -14.80
C MET A 216 8.34 7.30 -14.39
N GLY A 217 7.14 7.01 -14.89
CA GLY A 217 5.92 7.74 -14.51
C GLY A 217 5.62 7.63 -13.01
N ASP A 218 5.77 6.43 -12.46
CA ASP A 218 5.55 6.15 -11.04
C ASP A 218 6.61 6.81 -10.14
N GLY A 219 7.88 6.79 -10.57
CA GLY A 219 8.97 7.52 -9.92
C GLY A 219 8.74 9.04 -9.90
N VAL A 220 8.29 9.63 -11.02
CA VAL A 220 7.92 11.05 -11.09
C VAL A 220 6.74 11.37 -10.19
N ALA A 221 5.68 10.56 -10.22
CA ALA A 221 4.52 10.76 -9.37
C ALA A 221 4.89 10.69 -7.88
N THR A 222 5.78 9.77 -7.50
CA THR A 222 6.32 9.63 -6.15
C THR A 222 7.14 10.85 -5.72
N MET A 223 7.99 11.39 -6.61
CA MET A 223 8.74 12.61 -6.34
C MET A 223 7.83 13.83 -6.17
N ILE A 224 6.80 13.97 -7.01
CA ILE A 224 5.82 15.07 -6.91
C ILE A 224 5.04 14.95 -5.60
N ALA A 225 4.56 13.74 -5.26
CA ALA A 225 3.84 13.50 -4.02
C ALA A 225 4.70 13.84 -2.80
N GLY A 226 5.93 13.32 -2.72
CA GLY A 226 6.85 13.65 -1.63
C GLY A 226 7.18 15.15 -1.54
N SER A 227 7.30 15.84 -2.67
CA SER A 227 7.55 17.30 -2.70
C SER A 227 6.37 18.12 -2.17
N ALA A 228 5.15 17.61 -2.31
CA ALA A 228 3.93 18.23 -1.81
C ALA A 228 3.59 17.85 -0.35
N GLY A 229 4.37 16.97 0.28
CA GLY A 229 4.07 16.43 1.62
C GLY A 229 3.13 15.22 1.60
N GLY A 230 2.98 14.58 0.45
CA GLY A 230 2.25 13.33 0.27
C GLY A 230 3.12 12.09 0.50
N THR A 231 2.48 10.93 0.48
CA THR A 231 3.16 9.64 0.55
C THR A 231 3.63 9.17 -0.83
N GLY A 232 4.59 8.26 -0.89
CA GLY A 232 4.93 7.63 -2.18
C GLY A 232 3.73 6.88 -2.76
N VAL A 233 3.70 6.76 -4.08
CA VAL A 233 2.56 6.22 -4.83
C VAL A 233 2.99 4.99 -5.64
N THR A 234 2.01 4.18 -6.00
CA THR A 234 2.19 2.98 -6.84
C THR A 234 0.87 2.68 -7.55
N THR A 235 0.87 1.68 -8.43
CA THR A 235 -0.33 1.22 -9.14
C THR A 235 -1.25 0.40 -8.23
N TYR A 236 -2.57 0.57 -8.39
CA TYR A 236 -3.57 -0.12 -7.54
C TYR A 236 -4.08 -1.44 -8.15
N ALA A 237 -3.89 -2.53 -7.41
CA ALA A 237 -4.36 -3.87 -7.80
C ALA A 237 -5.90 -3.95 -7.88
N GLU A 238 -6.62 -3.18 -7.07
CA GLU A 238 -8.08 -3.10 -7.06
C GLU A 238 -8.61 -2.55 -8.39
N ASN A 239 -7.97 -1.51 -8.92
CA ASN A 239 -8.30 -0.94 -10.23
C ASN A 239 -8.06 -1.95 -11.36
N ILE A 240 -7.03 -2.78 -11.23
CA ILE A 240 -6.75 -3.89 -12.16
C ILE A 240 -7.86 -4.94 -12.10
N GLY A 241 -8.37 -5.24 -10.91
CA GLY A 241 -9.57 -6.08 -10.73
C GLY A 241 -10.81 -5.52 -11.42
N VAL A 242 -11.06 -4.21 -11.30
CA VAL A 242 -12.17 -3.52 -11.98
C VAL A 242 -12.00 -3.59 -13.51
N MET A 243 -10.79 -3.39 -14.03
CA MET A 243 -10.51 -3.55 -15.47
C MET A 243 -10.80 -4.98 -15.95
N ALA A 244 -10.36 -5.99 -15.19
CA ALA A 244 -10.59 -7.39 -15.55
C ALA A 244 -12.09 -7.75 -15.64
N ALA A 245 -12.91 -7.16 -14.77
CA ALA A 245 -14.36 -7.36 -14.70
C ALA A 245 -15.17 -6.49 -15.69
N THR A 246 -14.74 -5.25 -15.93
CA THR A 246 -15.42 -4.31 -16.86
C THR A 246 -15.06 -4.54 -18.32
N LYS A 247 -13.87 -5.09 -18.58
CA LYS A 247 -13.22 -5.10 -19.91
C LYS A 247 -13.03 -3.70 -20.50
N ILE A 248 -13.01 -2.67 -19.67
CA ILE A 248 -12.75 -1.29 -20.08
C ILE A 248 -11.30 -0.96 -19.73
N TYR A 249 -10.46 -0.83 -20.77
CA TYR A 249 -9.02 -0.57 -20.64
C TYR A 249 -8.60 0.83 -21.14
N SER A 250 -9.56 1.76 -21.24
CA SER A 250 -9.31 3.11 -21.76
C SER A 250 -8.48 3.94 -20.78
N THR A 251 -7.34 4.47 -21.24
CA THR A 251 -6.47 5.35 -20.44
C THR A 251 -7.13 6.69 -20.11
N ALA A 252 -8.09 7.15 -20.93
CA ALA A 252 -8.80 8.40 -20.71
C ALA A 252 -9.57 8.42 -19.38
N ILE A 253 -10.06 7.27 -18.92
CA ILE A 253 -10.80 7.16 -17.65
C ILE A 253 -9.88 7.51 -16.47
N PHE A 254 -8.61 7.12 -16.52
CA PHE A 254 -7.64 7.44 -15.47
C PHE A 254 -7.30 8.93 -15.44
N VAL A 255 -7.28 9.61 -16.60
CA VAL A 255 -7.09 11.07 -16.65
C VAL A 255 -8.28 11.79 -16.01
N VAL A 256 -9.51 11.38 -16.32
CA VAL A 256 -10.71 11.94 -15.71
C VAL A 256 -10.75 11.67 -14.21
N ALA A 257 -10.46 10.44 -13.77
CA ALA A 257 -10.38 10.09 -12.36
C ALA A 257 -9.31 10.89 -11.62
N GLY A 258 -8.14 11.08 -12.22
CA GLY A 258 -7.07 11.91 -11.66
C GLY A 258 -7.48 13.39 -11.54
N ALA A 259 -8.11 13.96 -12.57
CA ALA A 259 -8.62 15.32 -12.53
C ALA A 259 -9.69 15.50 -11.44
N MET A 260 -10.62 14.53 -11.31
CA MET A 260 -11.60 14.53 -10.23
C MET A 260 -10.95 14.45 -8.85
N ALA A 261 -9.94 13.59 -8.68
CA ALA A 261 -9.19 13.48 -7.42
C ALA A 261 -8.48 14.80 -7.06
N VAL A 262 -7.90 15.49 -8.04
CA VAL A 262 -7.29 16.82 -7.83
C VAL A 262 -8.36 17.82 -7.36
N VAL A 263 -9.51 17.89 -8.04
CA VAL A 263 -10.61 18.79 -7.65
C VAL A 263 -11.12 18.49 -6.23
N LEU A 264 -11.27 17.21 -5.88
CA LEU A 264 -11.66 16.79 -4.53
C LEU A 264 -10.60 17.15 -3.48
N GLY A 265 -9.31 17.15 -3.85
CA GLY A 265 -8.22 17.61 -3.00
C GLY A 265 -8.35 19.08 -2.57
N PHE A 266 -8.94 19.93 -3.43
CA PHE A 266 -9.26 21.32 -3.08
C PHE A 266 -10.57 21.48 -2.29
N SER A 267 -11.14 20.38 -1.78
CA SER A 267 -12.33 20.41 -0.93
C SER A 267 -12.01 19.96 0.50
N PRO A 268 -11.79 20.90 1.45
CA PRO A 268 -11.64 20.59 2.86
C PRO A 268 -12.81 19.78 3.42
N LYS A 269 -14.02 20.02 2.91
CA LYS A 269 -15.22 19.25 3.24
C LYS A 269 -15.09 17.77 2.88
N PHE A 270 -14.54 17.44 1.71
CA PHE A 270 -14.26 16.05 1.36
C PHE A 270 -13.21 15.43 2.31
N GLY A 271 -12.16 16.18 2.67
CA GLY A 271 -11.20 15.77 3.69
C GLY A 271 -11.85 15.49 5.05
N ALA A 272 -12.76 16.37 5.50
CA ALA A 272 -13.50 16.22 6.74
C ALA A 272 -14.42 14.98 6.74
N VAL A 273 -15.02 14.63 5.59
CA VAL A 273 -15.80 13.38 5.45
C VAL A 273 -14.92 12.16 5.70
N ILE A 274 -13.71 12.15 5.15
CA ILE A 274 -12.77 11.03 5.35
C ILE A 274 -12.31 10.97 6.82
N GLN A 275 -12.02 12.12 7.43
CA GLN A 275 -11.60 12.19 8.85
C GLN A 275 -12.72 11.81 9.83
N ALA A 276 -13.98 11.94 9.43
CA ALA A 276 -15.11 11.53 10.25
C ALA A 276 -15.30 9.99 10.30
N ILE A 277 -14.62 9.24 9.42
CA ILE A 277 -14.72 7.78 9.42
C ILE A 277 -14.07 7.23 10.71
N PRO A 278 -14.81 6.46 11.52
CA PRO A 278 -14.27 5.92 12.76
C PRO A 278 -13.04 5.04 12.52
N LEU A 279 -12.04 5.14 13.40
CA LEU A 279 -10.79 4.37 13.28
C LEU A 279 -11.04 2.86 13.23
N ALA A 280 -12.01 2.35 13.99
CA ALA A 280 -12.40 0.94 13.98
C ALA A 280 -12.95 0.50 12.63
N VAL A 281 -13.73 1.33 11.95
CA VAL A 281 -14.24 1.04 10.60
C VAL A 281 -13.09 1.05 9.59
N MET A 282 -12.20 2.05 9.66
CA MET A 282 -11.00 2.07 8.82
C MET A 282 -10.11 0.84 9.04
N GLY A 283 -10.00 0.35 10.28
CA GLY A 283 -9.27 -0.88 10.60
C GLY A 283 -9.86 -2.09 9.91
N GLY A 284 -11.18 -2.26 9.93
CA GLY A 284 -11.85 -3.37 9.26
C GLY A 284 -11.69 -3.35 7.74
N VAL A 285 -11.76 -2.16 7.12
CA VAL A 285 -11.46 -2.01 5.69
C VAL A 285 -9.99 -2.34 5.39
N SER A 286 -9.07 -1.89 6.23
CA SER A 286 -7.63 -2.13 6.05
C SER A 286 -7.31 -3.64 6.10
N ILE A 287 -7.99 -4.41 6.96
CA ILE A 287 -7.87 -5.88 6.99
C ILE A 287 -8.23 -6.47 5.62
N VAL A 288 -9.35 -6.03 5.03
CA VAL A 288 -9.77 -6.51 3.70
C VAL A 288 -8.75 -6.14 2.64
N VAL A 289 -8.32 -4.88 2.59
CA VAL A 289 -7.39 -4.40 1.57
C VAL A 289 -6.05 -5.10 1.63
N PHE A 290 -5.44 -5.20 2.82
CA PHE A 290 -4.16 -5.90 2.99
C PHE A 290 -4.29 -7.40 2.71
N GLY A 291 -5.42 -8.02 3.03
CA GLY A 291 -5.74 -9.38 2.64
C GLY A 291 -5.85 -9.55 1.12
N LEU A 292 -6.51 -8.62 0.42
CA LEU A 292 -6.61 -8.64 -1.05
C LEU A 292 -5.24 -8.48 -1.72
N ILE A 293 -4.36 -7.63 -1.18
CA ILE A 293 -2.97 -7.52 -1.65
C ILE A 293 -2.23 -8.85 -1.46
N ALA A 294 -2.38 -9.49 -0.30
CA ALA A 294 -1.76 -10.79 -0.04
C ALA A 294 -2.21 -11.86 -1.06
N ILE A 295 -3.52 -11.90 -1.35
CA ILE A 295 -4.10 -12.79 -2.36
C ILE A 295 -3.70 -12.41 -3.79
N ALA A 296 -3.44 -11.13 -4.10
CA ALA A 296 -2.91 -10.73 -5.40
C ALA A 296 -1.52 -11.36 -5.65
N GLY A 297 -0.67 -11.43 -4.63
CA GLY A 297 0.60 -12.17 -4.69
C GLY A 297 0.39 -13.66 -4.98
N ALA A 298 -0.57 -14.30 -4.33
CA ALA A 298 -0.93 -15.70 -4.61
C ALA A 298 -1.48 -15.89 -6.04
N LYS A 299 -2.26 -14.92 -6.54
CA LYS A 299 -2.79 -14.94 -7.90
C LYS A 299 -1.67 -14.88 -8.93
N ILE A 300 -0.57 -14.14 -8.68
CA ILE A 300 0.62 -14.17 -9.54
C ILE A 300 1.17 -15.59 -9.65
N TRP A 301 1.24 -16.36 -8.56
CA TRP A 301 1.69 -17.76 -8.61
C TRP A 301 0.77 -18.63 -9.46
N VAL A 302 -0.54 -18.49 -9.27
CA VAL A 302 -1.56 -19.29 -9.98
C VAL A 302 -1.56 -18.96 -11.48
N ASP A 303 -1.65 -17.68 -11.83
CA ASP A 303 -1.74 -17.22 -13.23
C ASP A 303 -0.46 -17.56 -14.01
N ASN A 304 0.70 -17.56 -13.35
CA ASN A 304 1.99 -17.93 -13.95
C ASN A 304 2.36 -19.41 -13.76
N ARG A 305 1.47 -20.23 -13.19
CA ARG A 305 1.66 -21.68 -13.00
C ARG A 305 2.97 -22.02 -12.27
N VAL A 306 3.24 -21.33 -11.17
CA VAL A 306 4.43 -21.61 -10.34
C VAL A 306 4.33 -23.02 -9.75
N ASP A 307 5.31 -23.87 -10.09
CA ASP A 307 5.40 -25.23 -9.58
C ASP A 307 6.05 -25.27 -8.20
N PHE A 308 5.24 -25.52 -7.17
CA PHE A 308 5.68 -25.68 -5.78
C PHE A 308 6.12 -27.12 -5.43
N SER A 309 5.99 -28.09 -6.33
CA SER A 309 6.66 -29.39 -6.19
C SER A 309 8.17 -29.28 -6.38
N ASN A 310 8.64 -28.21 -7.04
CA ASN A 310 10.04 -27.85 -7.06
C ASN A 310 10.47 -27.22 -5.73
N ASN A 311 11.34 -27.92 -4.99
CA ASN A 311 11.89 -27.47 -3.71
C ASN A 311 12.50 -26.05 -3.76
N LYS A 312 13.06 -25.63 -4.89
CA LYS A 312 13.62 -24.27 -5.03
C LYS A 312 12.52 -23.21 -4.90
N ASN A 313 11.42 -23.39 -5.61
CA ASN A 313 10.30 -22.46 -5.57
C ASN A 313 9.60 -22.49 -4.21
N LEU A 314 9.42 -23.69 -3.65
CA LEU A 314 8.82 -23.89 -2.33
C LEU A 314 9.59 -23.15 -1.23
N LEU A 315 10.92 -23.33 -1.18
CA LEU A 315 11.77 -22.69 -0.17
C LEU A 315 11.81 -21.17 -0.33
N VAL A 316 11.91 -20.67 -1.57
CA VAL A 316 11.88 -19.22 -1.84
C VAL A 316 10.59 -18.62 -1.29
N ALA A 317 9.43 -19.18 -1.61
CA ALA A 317 8.16 -18.63 -1.14
C ALA A 317 7.99 -18.78 0.38
N ALA A 318 8.22 -19.96 0.94
CA ALA A 318 8.01 -20.22 2.36
C ALA A 318 8.87 -19.32 3.26
N ILE A 319 10.17 -19.21 2.97
CA ILE A 319 11.09 -18.39 3.76
C ILE A 319 10.70 -16.91 3.62
N THR A 320 10.44 -16.43 2.40
CA THR A 320 10.05 -15.04 2.16
C THR A 320 8.80 -14.65 2.95
N LEU A 321 7.75 -15.48 2.90
CA LEU A 321 6.50 -15.25 3.64
C LEU A 321 6.72 -15.14 5.15
N VAL A 322 7.52 -16.04 5.73
CA VAL A 322 7.77 -16.07 7.18
C VAL A 322 8.65 -14.89 7.61
N LEU A 323 9.73 -14.59 6.87
CA LEU A 323 10.59 -13.43 7.16
C LEU A 323 9.79 -12.12 7.12
N GLY A 324 8.93 -11.99 6.11
CA GLY A 324 8.08 -10.84 5.92
C GLY A 324 7.03 -10.68 7.01
N THR A 325 6.24 -11.73 7.25
CA THR A 325 5.14 -11.69 8.22
C THR A 325 5.64 -11.61 9.66
N GLY A 326 6.79 -12.25 9.95
CA GLY A 326 7.42 -12.25 11.27
C GLY A 326 8.23 -10.99 11.59
N ASP A 327 8.28 -10.02 10.67
CA ASP A 327 9.07 -8.79 10.78
C ASP A 327 10.56 -9.04 11.09
N TYR A 328 11.14 -10.03 10.42
CA TYR A 328 12.52 -10.45 10.65
C TYR A 328 13.49 -9.34 10.23
N THR A 329 14.12 -8.70 11.20
CA THR A 329 15.00 -7.54 10.95
C THR A 329 16.47 -7.92 11.01
N LEU A 330 17.23 -7.64 9.95
CA LEU A 330 18.68 -7.79 9.92
C LEU A 330 19.35 -6.45 10.18
N ARG A 331 20.23 -6.40 11.20
CA ARG A 331 20.98 -5.18 11.56
C ARG A 331 22.43 -5.29 11.09
N PHE A 332 22.86 -4.34 10.27
CA PHE A 332 24.21 -4.16 9.76
C PHE A 332 24.77 -2.84 10.31
N GLY A 333 25.31 -2.86 11.54
CA GLY A 333 25.70 -1.63 12.24
C GLY A 333 24.48 -0.73 12.50
N GLU A 334 24.51 0.52 12.03
CA GLU A 334 23.38 1.46 12.14
C GLU A 334 22.28 1.24 11.10
N PHE A 335 22.53 0.42 10.07
CA PHE A 335 21.56 0.12 9.03
C PHE A 335 20.73 -1.11 9.43
N ALA A 336 19.41 -0.93 9.60
CA ALA A 336 18.49 -1.99 9.95
C ALA A 336 17.51 -2.25 8.80
N LEU A 337 17.61 -3.43 8.20
CA LEU A 337 16.76 -3.90 7.12
C LEU A 337 15.55 -4.60 7.76
N GLY A 338 14.36 -3.99 7.69
CA GLY A 338 13.13 -4.49 8.33
C GLY A 338 12.43 -5.60 7.54
N GLY A 339 11.32 -6.13 8.06
CA GLY A 339 10.73 -7.40 7.61
C GLY A 339 10.46 -7.55 6.12
N ILE A 340 9.83 -6.55 5.48
CA ILE A 340 9.54 -6.63 4.03
C ILE A 340 10.84 -6.47 3.23
N GLY A 341 11.76 -5.63 3.69
CA GLY A 341 13.07 -5.49 3.06
C GLY A 341 13.84 -6.80 3.09
N THR A 342 13.92 -7.46 4.26
CA THR A 342 14.68 -8.70 4.42
C THR A 342 14.03 -9.83 3.65
N ALA A 343 12.71 -9.88 3.63
CA ALA A 343 11.95 -10.79 2.79
C ALA A 343 12.26 -10.55 1.31
N THR A 344 12.26 -9.30 0.84
CA THR A 344 12.46 -8.98 -0.59
C THR A 344 13.89 -9.28 -1.06
N PHE A 345 14.88 -8.73 -0.37
CA PHE A 345 16.28 -9.01 -0.71
C PHE A 345 16.62 -10.48 -0.47
N GLY A 346 16.09 -11.06 0.61
CA GLY A 346 16.23 -12.48 0.92
C GLY A 346 15.65 -13.36 -0.18
N ALA A 347 14.46 -13.06 -0.71
CA ALA A 347 13.84 -13.79 -1.80
C ALA A 347 14.70 -13.77 -3.07
N ILE A 348 15.18 -12.59 -3.45
CA ILE A 348 16.01 -12.39 -4.65
C ILE A 348 17.34 -13.13 -4.50
N LEU A 349 18.01 -12.97 -3.36
CA LEU A 349 19.30 -13.61 -3.08
C LEU A 349 19.17 -15.13 -2.98
N LEU A 350 18.15 -15.62 -2.28
CA LEU A 350 17.88 -17.04 -2.12
C LEU A 350 17.55 -17.68 -3.46
N HIS A 351 16.69 -17.05 -4.27
CA HIS A 351 16.42 -17.51 -5.62
C HIS A 351 17.69 -17.54 -6.48
N ALA A 352 18.49 -16.47 -6.44
CA ALA A 352 19.76 -16.42 -7.18
C ALA A 352 20.74 -17.52 -6.73
N LEU A 353 20.82 -17.80 -5.43
CA LEU A 353 21.69 -18.85 -4.87
C LEU A 353 21.22 -20.24 -5.30
N LEU A 354 19.93 -20.55 -5.17
CA LEU A 354 19.36 -21.85 -5.51
C LEU A 354 19.30 -22.10 -7.03
N ASN A 355 19.29 -21.03 -7.82
CA ASN A 355 19.26 -21.09 -9.28
C ASN A 355 20.66 -21.03 -9.92
N ARG A 356 21.74 -20.87 -9.14
CA ARG A 356 23.10 -21.14 -9.63
C ARG A 356 23.22 -22.65 -9.89
N LYS A 357 23.27 -23.01 -11.17
CA LYS A 357 23.66 -24.36 -11.61
C LYS A 357 25.07 -24.65 -11.10
N GLY A 358 25.23 -25.77 -10.40
CA GLY A 358 26.40 -26.63 -10.60
C GLY A 358 26.29 -27.31 -11.95
#